data_AF-A0A075I7Y9-F1
#
_entry.id   AF-A0A075I7Y9-F1
#
_cell.length_a   1.000
_cell.length_b   1.000
_cell.length_c   1.000
_cell.angle_alpha   90.00
_cell.angle_beta   90.00
_cell.angle_gamma   90.00
#
_symmetry.space_group_name_H-M   'P 1'
#
loop_
_entity.id
_entity.type
_entity.pdbx_description
1 polymer ?
#
loop_
_entity_poly.entity_id
_entity_poly.type
_entity_poly.pdbx_seq_one_letter_code
_entity_poly.pdbx_strand_id
1 'polypeptide(L)'
;MKIHKVTNIEQFVAKILPKQAQKNKSIVESILKNVQKNGDSAVKNMKKFTGASLSTLRISKAEIKNAYSKVSKNEIIALRLAKTRVEKQNLLLKIFSRIKN
;
A
#
# COMPACT_ATOMS: atom_id res chain seq x y z
N MET A 1 -36.14 -9.33 -12.55
CA MET A 1 -35.00 -9.14 -11.63
C MET A 1 -35.17 -10.09 -10.45
N LYS A 2 -34.34 -11.13 -10.31
CA LYS A 2 -34.40 -12.06 -9.18
C LYS A 2 -33.58 -11.50 -8.02
N ILE A 3 -34.22 -11.20 -6.90
CA ILE A 3 -33.54 -10.75 -5.68
C ILE A 3 -33.40 -11.96 -4.76
N HIS A 4 -32.16 -12.44 -4.59
CA HIS A 4 -31.87 -13.51 -3.65
C HIS A 4 -31.87 -12.95 -2.22
N LYS A 5 -32.80 -13.42 -1.39
CA LYS A 5 -32.89 -13.03 0.02
C LYS A 5 -31.76 -13.72 0.79
N VAL A 6 -30.74 -12.96 1.18
CA VAL A 6 -29.62 -13.47 1.99
C VAL A 6 -30.09 -13.55 3.44
N THR A 7 -30.36 -14.76 3.91
CA THR A 7 -30.81 -15.03 5.28
C THR A 7 -29.66 -15.19 6.26
N ASN A 8 -28.47 -15.56 5.78
CA ASN A 8 -27.26 -15.68 6.58
C ASN A 8 -26.12 -14.93 5.89
N ILE A 9 -25.83 -13.73 6.40
CA ILE A 9 -24.83 -12.81 5.87
C ILE A 9 -23.44 -13.45 5.96
N GLU A 10 -23.13 -14.17 7.03
CA GLU A 10 -21.81 -14.81 7.23
C GLU A 10 -21.54 -15.90 6.19
N GLN A 11 -22.53 -16.76 5.92
CA GLN A 11 -22.44 -17.79 4.88
C GLN A 11 -22.36 -17.20 3.47
N PHE A 12 -23.04 -16.08 3.24
CA PHE A 12 -22.97 -15.36 1.96
C PHE A 12 -21.60 -14.72 1.77
N VAL A 13 -21.06 -14.05 2.78
CA VAL A 13 -19.72 -13.46 2.79
C VAL A 13 -18.66 -14.55 2.55
N ALA A 14 -18.76 -15.71 3.20
CA ALA A 14 -17.85 -16.83 2.98
C ALA A 14 -17.92 -17.41 1.55
N LYS A 15 -19.07 -17.30 0.86
CA LYS A 15 -19.26 -17.76 -0.53
C LYS A 15 -18.78 -16.76 -1.58
N ILE A 16 -18.96 -15.46 -1.33
CA ILE A 16 -18.59 -14.39 -2.27
C ILE A 16 -17.15 -13.92 -2.11
N LEU A 17 -16.55 -14.10 -0.93
CA LEU A 17 -15.13 -13.86 -0.75
C LEU A 17 -14.39 -14.82 -1.68
N PRO A 18 -13.59 -14.33 -2.63
CA PRO A 18 -12.76 -15.21 -3.44
C PRO A 18 -11.93 -16.05 -2.47
N LYS A 19 -12.02 -17.38 -2.57
CA LYS A 19 -11.19 -18.30 -1.78
C LYS A 19 -9.73 -17.93 -2.06
N GLN A 20 -9.16 -17.07 -1.21
CA GLN A 20 -7.72 -16.92 -1.16
C GLN A 20 -7.19 -18.32 -0.90
N ALA A 21 -6.24 -18.78 -1.73
CA ALA A 21 -5.57 -20.04 -1.50
C ALA A 21 -5.14 -20.05 -0.03
N GLN A 22 -5.66 -20.98 0.77
CA GLN A 22 -5.49 -21.03 2.22
C GLN A 22 -4.01 -20.93 2.64
N LYS A 23 -3.12 -21.40 1.74
CA LYS A 23 -1.67 -21.26 1.81
C LYS A 23 -1.19 -19.81 1.96
N ASN A 24 -1.74 -18.86 1.18
CA ASN A 24 -1.34 -17.46 1.23
C ASN A 24 -1.79 -16.79 2.53
N LYS A 25 -2.99 -17.13 3.02
CA LYS A 25 -3.50 -16.63 4.30
C LYS A 25 -2.56 -17.02 5.45
N SER A 26 -2.20 -18.31 5.53
CA SER A 26 -1.28 -18.80 6.56
C SER A 26 0.10 -18.13 6.50
N ILE A 27 0.64 -17.91 5.29
CA ILE A 27 1.91 -17.21 5.10
C ILE A 27 1.82 -15.77 5.61
N VAL A 28 0.78 -15.02 5.24
CA VAL A 28 0.60 -13.62 5.68
C VAL A 28 0.44 -13.54 7.19
N GLU A 29 -0.36 -14.42 7.79
CA GLU A 29 -0.53 -14.47 9.26
C GLU A 29 0.80 -14.74 9.98
N SER A 30 1.63 -15.63 9.44
CA SER A 30 2.96 -15.91 10.01
C SER A 30 3.89 -14.69 9.93
N ILE A 31 3.83 -13.92 8.84
CA ILE A 31 4.60 -12.68 8.66
C ILE A 31 4.14 -11.65 9.69
N LEU A 32 2.83 -11.43 9.83
CA LEU A 32 2.27 -10.47 10.78
C LEU A 32 2.66 -10.81 12.22
N LYS A 33 2.51 -12.08 12.63
CA LYS A 33 2.94 -12.54 13.97
C LYS A 33 4.44 -12.33 14.21
N ASN A 34 5.25 -12.60 13.19
CA ASN A 34 6.70 -12.41 13.28
C ASN A 34 7.08 -10.93 13.43
N VAL A 35 6.48 -10.03 12.64
CA VAL A 35 6.69 -8.58 12.75
C VAL A 35 6.18 -8.05 14.09
N GLN A 36 5.02 -8.51 14.56
CA GLN A 36 4.48 -8.12 15.87
C GLN A 36 5.42 -8.52 17.02
N LYS A 37 6.03 -9.71 16.95
CA LYS A 37 6.93 -10.22 18.00
C LYS A 37 8.33 -9.61 17.91
N ASN A 38 8.89 -9.48 16.71
CA ASN A 38 10.31 -9.22 16.49
C ASN A 38 10.61 -7.86 15.82
N GLY A 39 9.59 -7.06 15.52
CA GLY A 39 9.71 -5.69 15.02
C GLY A 39 10.61 -5.56 13.79
N ASP A 40 11.48 -4.54 13.80
CA ASP A 40 12.39 -4.20 12.71
C ASP A 40 13.32 -5.36 12.31
N SER A 41 13.70 -6.23 13.25
CA SER A 41 14.54 -7.40 12.94
C SER A 41 13.85 -8.36 11.99
N ALA A 42 12.52 -8.56 12.14
CA ALA A 42 11.75 -9.36 11.20
C ALA A 42 11.72 -8.74 9.80
N VAL A 43 11.64 -7.41 9.71
CA VAL A 43 11.63 -6.67 8.45
C VAL A 43 13.00 -6.72 7.77
N LYS A 44 14.10 -6.50 8.51
CA LYS A 44 15.47 -6.59 7.97
C LYS A 44 15.82 -7.98 7.46
N ASN A 45 15.31 -9.03 8.10
CA ASN A 45 15.55 -10.42 7.72
C ASN A 45 14.76 -10.89 6.47
N MET A 46 14.08 -9.98 5.77
CA MET A 46 13.40 -10.24 4.49
C MET A 46 14.33 -10.21 3.26
N LYS A 47 15.66 -10.34 3.45
CA LYS A 47 16.66 -10.41 2.37
C LYS A 47 16.30 -11.41 1.26
N LYS A 48 15.63 -12.51 1.61
CA LYS A 48 15.15 -13.52 0.65
C LYS A 48 14.23 -12.97 -0.45
N PHE A 49 13.58 -11.83 -0.21
CA PHE A 49 12.68 -11.19 -1.18
C PHE A 49 13.33 -9.99 -1.88
N THR A 50 14.16 -9.23 -1.17
CA THR A 50 14.74 -7.99 -1.70
C THR A 50 16.12 -8.19 -2.32
N GLY A 51 16.81 -9.28 -1.99
CA GLY A 51 18.23 -9.50 -2.31
C GLY A 51 19.20 -8.57 -1.57
N ALA A 52 18.70 -7.49 -0.95
CA ALA A 52 19.50 -6.44 -0.33
C ALA A 52 19.67 -6.69 1.17
N SER A 53 20.90 -6.50 1.66
CA SER A 53 21.19 -6.45 3.09
C SER A 53 21.08 -4.99 3.55
N LEU A 54 20.07 -4.69 4.37
CA LEU A 54 19.79 -3.32 4.82
C LEU A 54 20.42 -3.07 6.19
N SER A 55 21.28 -2.06 6.28
CA SER A 55 21.77 -1.55 7.56
C SER A 55 20.68 -0.74 8.28
N THR A 56 19.99 0.12 7.54
CA THR A 56 18.86 0.95 7.99
C THR A 56 17.61 0.66 7.17
N LEU A 57 16.43 0.75 7.80
CA LEU A 57 15.15 0.67 7.10
C LEU A 57 14.73 2.03 6.52
N ARG A 58 15.23 3.12 7.11
CA ARG A 58 14.95 4.49 6.71
C ARG A 58 16.05 5.01 5.80
N ILE A 59 15.64 5.56 4.66
CA ILE A 59 16.52 6.27 3.72
C ILE A 59 16.95 7.60 4.36
N SER A 60 18.25 7.89 4.29
CA SER A 60 18.84 9.13 4.81
C SER A 60 18.55 10.32 3.91
N LYS A 61 18.62 11.54 4.47
CA LYS A 61 18.49 12.79 3.70
C LYS A 61 19.55 12.91 2.60
N ALA A 62 20.76 12.40 2.86
CA ALA A 62 21.86 12.42 1.91
C ALA A 62 21.59 11.50 0.70
N GLU A 63 21.09 10.29 0.95
CA GLU A 63 20.68 9.37 -0.13
C GLU A 63 19.55 9.95 -0.98
N ILE A 64 18.56 10.60 -0.35
CA ILE A 64 17.48 11.30 -1.07
C ILE A 64 18.08 12.39 -1.96
N LYS A 65 18.94 13.26 -1.41
CA LYS A 65 19.57 14.35 -2.18
C LYS A 65 20.36 13.81 -3.37
N ASN A 66 21.13 12.73 -3.16
CA ASN A 66 21.90 12.06 -4.20
C ASN A 66 21.01 11.43 -5.29
N ALA A 67 19.85 10.88 -4.92
CA ALA A 67 18.90 10.37 -5.88
C ALA A 67 18.33 11.51 -6.75
N TYR A 68 17.96 12.65 -6.15
CA TYR A 68 17.48 13.82 -6.90
C TYR A 68 18.53 14.39 -7.87
N SER A 69 19.82 14.34 -7.56
CA SER A 69 20.87 14.80 -8.48
C SER A 69 21.04 13.91 -9.72
N LYS A 70 20.47 12.69 -9.72
CA LYS A 70 20.52 11.76 -10.86
C LYS A 70 19.30 11.88 -11.78
N VAL A 71 18.38 12.81 -11.49
CA VAL A 71 17.14 13.02 -12.26
C VAL A 71 17.24 14.36 -12.97
N SER A 72 16.78 14.43 -14.21
CA SER A 72 16.81 15.67 -14.99
C SER A 72 15.81 16.70 -14.45
N LYS A 73 16.09 17.98 -14.72
CA LYS A 73 15.17 19.08 -14.35
C LYS A 73 13.80 18.90 -14.99
N ASN A 74 13.74 18.40 -16.23
CA ASN A 74 12.49 18.22 -16.96
C ASN A 74 11.61 17.14 -16.33
N GLU A 75 12.20 16.01 -15.90
CA GLU A 75 11.48 14.97 -15.17
C GLU A 75 10.93 15.48 -13.84
N ILE A 76 11.72 16.27 -13.11
CA ILE A 76 11.27 16.90 -11.86
C ILE A 76 10.09 17.85 -12.11
N ILE A 77 10.14 18.66 -13.18
CA ILE A 77 9.05 19.57 -13.55
C ILE A 77 7.79 18.77 -13.93
N ALA A 78 7.93 17.70 -14.70
CA ALA A 78 6.81 16.85 -15.09
C ALA A 78 6.12 16.22 -13.86
N LEU A 79 6.91 15.71 -12.91
CA LEU A 79 6.38 15.16 -11.65
C LEU A 79 5.68 16.23 -10.80
N ARG A 80 6.23 17.45 -10.73
CA ARG A 80 5.58 18.58 -10.03
C ARG A 80 4.24 18.94 -10.66
N LEU A 81 4.18 19.00 -11.99
CA LEU A 81 2.94 19.27 -12.71
C LEU A 81 1.88 18.18 -12.45
N ALA A 82 2.28 16.91 -12.49
CA ALA A 82 1.40 15.79 -12.18
C ALA A 82 0.85 15.89 -10.74
N LYS A 83 1.72 16.17 -9.76
CA LYS A 83 1.33 16.40 -8.37
C LYS A 83 0.27 17.49 -8.25
N THR A 84 0.51 18.67 -8.81
CA THR A 84 -0.43 19.80 -8.74
C THR A 84 -1.80 19.47 -9.34
N ARG A 85 -1.83 18.71 -10.45
CA ARG A 85 -3.09 18.27 -11.08
C ARG A 85 -3.88 17.34 -10.15
N VAL A 86 -3.22 16.35 -9.55
CA VAL A 86 -3.84 15.42 -8.61
C VAL A 86 -4.34 16.16 -7.36
N GLU A 87 -3.57 17.09 -6.82
CA GLU A 87 -3.98 17.89 -5.65
C GLU A 87 -5.24 18.72 -5.94
N LYS A 88 -5.28 19.40 -7.11
CA LYS A 88 -6.46 20.16 -7.53
C LYS A 88 -7.70 19.26 -7.64
N GLN A 89 -7.56 18.09 -8.26
CA GLN A 89 -8.67 17.16 -8.42
C GLN A 89 -9.18 16.63 -7.07
N ASN A 90 -8.26 16.26 -6.17
CA ASN A 90 -8.62 15.78 -4.83
C ASN A 90 -9.34 16.85 -4.00
N LEU A 91 -8.92 18.12 -4.10
CA LEU A 91 -9.60 19.23 -3.45
C LEU A 91 -11.04 19.39 -3.96
N LEU A 92 -11.24 19.34 -5.28
CA LEU A 92 -12.57 19.41 -5.88
C LEU A 92 -13.45 18.26 -5.40
N LEU A 93 -12.96 17.01 -5.44
CA LEU A 93 -13.70 15.85 -4.96
C LEU A 93 -14.11 15.99 -3.48
N LYS A 94 -13.21 16.51 -2.64
CA LYS A 94 -13.48 16.76 -1.22
C LYS A 94 -14.56 17.82 -1.01
N ILE A 95 -14.58 18.87 -1.83
CA ILE A 95 -15.63 19.89 -1.80
C ILE A 95 -16.96 19.28 -2.24
N PHE A 96 -16.98 18.56 -3.36
CA PHE A 96 -18.19 17.87 -3.85
C PHE A 96 -18.75 16.88 -2.82
N SER A 97 -17.91 16.08 -2.15
CA SER A 97 -18.37 15.15 -1.11
C SER A 97 -18.96 15.85 0.11
N ARG A 98 -18.58 17.11 0.37
CA ARG A 98 -19.10 17.90 1.50
C ARG A 98 -20.39 18.64 1.19
N ILE A 99 -20.67 18.93 -0.08
CA ILE A 99 -21.92 19.59 -0.51
C ILE A 99 -23.07 18.58 -0.63
N LYS A 100 -22.75 17.30 -0.85
CA LYS A 100 -23.74 16.23 -1.08
C LYS A 100 -24.23 15.55 0.20
N ASN A 101 -23.62 15.84 1.35
CA ASN A 101 -24.03 15.40 2.69
C ASN A 101 -24.58 16.61 3.46
#